data_AF-A0A3M6YB83-F1
#
_entry.id   AF-A0A3M6YB83-F1
#
_cell.length_a   1.000
_cell.length_b   1.000
_cell.length_c   1.000
_cell.angle_alpha   90.00
_cell.angle_beta   90.00
_cell.angle_gamma   90.00
#
_symmetry.space_group_name_H-M   'P 1'
#
loop_
_entity.id
_entity.type
_entity.pdbx_description
1 polymer ?
#
loop_
_entity_poly.entity_id
_entity_poly.type
_entity_poly.pdbx_seq_one_letter_code
_entity_poly.pdbx_strand_id
1 'polypeptide(L)'
;MLSWSNAFKRSRYKSIAPDLNDPDDELEAKWRAWAEQESLKRLIIAFFIFDSQVAIVNMKNASISPAQMQIPLPASRDMWLAPNAHAWRNIYYSVKLPNINPESMTMLDFFGNNAVLQQLGNMVDYRLCMLAACHGLGHEVWNFRQHARLLVHWKNQGRRDRWLAHQTQQRDLNDDLTTLQTHCELQSSSSQEALFTLELHLMTLHVDLEDVQTFSGKSGEEEARKVLPRIREWTDSAGARIALKHAGQIFLIARSFEKTKLRDFYAVAVYHAALTMWVYGMVASSSGLQSGEDASMSTASKLPSGGPSGAPRQQTALDGSDEKALKAFTLLGQGVPGIHDFNCAFIPLLNCKTIMSIATALLHNNFPQSVHGLPALVANLASLLNELSRLSSRE
;
A
#
# COMPACT_ATOMS: atom_id res chain seq x y z
N MET A 1 -27.96 2.39 5.72
CA MET A 1 -28.55 3.69 6.07
C MET A 1 -27.94 4.86 5.29
N LEU A 2 -26.60 5.01 5.22
CA LEU A 2 -25.94 6.14 4.53
C LEU A 2 -26.35 6.32 3.05
N SER A 3 -26.45 5.23 2.28
CA SER A 3 -26.91 5.28 0.89
C SER A 3 -28.36 5.79 0.78
N TRP A 4 -29.26 5.23 1.60
CA TRP A 4 -30.67 5.59 1.63
C TRP A 4 -30.95 7.03 2.07
N SER A 5 -30.08 7.61 2.90
CA SER A 5 -30.20 9.01 3.33
C SER A 5 -29.56 10.02 2.37
N ASN A 6 -29.15 9.58 1.16
CA ASN A 6 -28.38 10.38 0.20
C ASN A 6 -27.10 11.00 0.82
N ALA A 7 -26.50 10.34 1.82
CA ALA A 7 -25.36 10.89 2.55
C ALA A 7 -24.16 11.13 1.63
N PHE A 8 -23.99 10.31 0.59
CA PHE A 8 -22.90 10.44 -0.36
C PHE A 8 -23.12 11.49 -1.45
N LYS A 9 -24.33 12.06 -1.58
CA LYS A 9 -24.70 12.93 -2.71
C LYS A 9 -24.39 14.39 -2.42
N ARG A 10 -23.79 15.09 -3.40
CA ARG A 10 -23.44 16.52 -3.30
C ARG A 10 -24.65 17.39 -2.93
N SER A 11 -25.83 17.05 -3.44
CA SER A 11 -27.08 17.80 -3.21
C SER A 11 -27.53 17.87 -1.75
N ARG A 12 -27.05 16.97 -0.88
CA ARG A 12 -27.32 17.01 0.57
C ARG A 12 -26.60 18.16 1.27
N TYR A 13 -25.49 18.63 0.71
CA TYR A 13 -24.58 19.57 1.37
C TYR A 13 -24.84 21.00 0.90
N LYS A 14 -24.90 21.93 1.85
CA LYS A 14 -25.08 23.36 1.59
C LYS A 14 -23.73 24.09 1.67
N SER A 15 -23.61 25.19 0.94
CA SER A 15 -22.55 26.18 1.19
C SER A 15 -22.87 26.87 2.52
N ILE A 16 -21.92 26.84 3.45
CA ILE A 16 -22.02 27.50 4.75
C ILE A 16 -20.69 28.22 4.95
N ALA A 17 -20.72 29.54 4.83
CA ALA A 17 -19.57 30.42 4.97
C ALA A 17 -19.89 31.53 5.98
N PRO A 18 -18.91 31.98 6.77
CA PRO A 18 -19.07 33.13 7.64
C PRO A 18 -19.01 34.44 6.84
N ASP A 19 -19.68 35.49 7.33
CA ASP A 19 -19.48 36.88 6.90
C ASP A 19 -18.67 37.66 7.95
N LEU A 20 -17.94 38.69 7.51
CA LEU A 20 -17.20 39.59 8.40
C LEU A 20 -18.13 40.37 9.35
N ASN A 21 -19.36 40.63 8.92
CA ASN A 21 -20.35 41.41 9.66
C ASN A 21 -21.40 40.55 10.36
N ASP A 22 -21.24 39.22 10.37
CA ASP A 22 -22.15 38.34 11.11
C ASP A 22 -22.19 38.72 12.60
N PRO A 23 -23.38 38.97 13.18
CA PRO A 23 -23.51 39.11 14.63
C PRO A 23 -23.15 37.79 15.32
N ASP A 24 -22.69 37.86 16.57
CA ASP A 24 -22.14 36.71 17.31
C ASP A 24 -23.09 35.50 17.31
N ASP A 25 -24.38 35.70 17.53
CA ASP A 25 -25.39 34.63 17.53
C ASP A 25 -25.55 33.96 16.14
N GLU A 26 -25.50 34.74 15.05
CA GLU A 26 -25.58 34.21 13.69
C GLU A 26 -24.31 33.46 13.31
N LEU A 27 -23.14 34.01 13.66
CA LEU A 27 -21.85 33.39 13.41
C LEU A 27 -21.74 32.03 14.13
N GLU A 28 -22.17 31.98 15.40
CA GLU A 28 -22.21 30.76 16.19
C GLU A 28 -23.17 29.72 15.59
N ALA A 29 -24.35 30.15 15.13
CA ALA A 29 -25.31 29.27 14.47
C ALA A 29 -24.75 28.70 13.14
N LYS A 30 -24.11 29.53 12.31
CA LYS A 30 -23.45 29.10 11.05
C LYS A 30 -22.32 28.11 11.33
N TRP A 31 -21.46 28.40 12.31
CA TRP A 31 -20.35 27.53 12.67
C TRP A 31 -20.84 26.15 13.15
N ARG A 32 -21.89 26.10 13.99
CA ARG A 32 -22.48 24.83 14.44
C ARG A 32 -23.06 24.01 13.29
N ALA A 33 -23.82 24.66 12.40
CA ALA A 33 -24.38 24.00 11.22
C ALA A 33 -23.28 23.49 10.27
N TRP A 34 -22.22 24.29 10.06
CA TRP A 34 -21.04 23.89 9.31
C TRP A 34 -20.33 22.71 9.94
N ALA A 35 -20.13 22.74 11.27
CA ALA A 35 -19.42 21.69 12.01
C ALA A 35 -20.17 20.35 11.95
N GLU A 36 -21.50 20.37 12.05
CA GLU A 36 -22.33 19.17 11.86
C GLU A 36 -22.17 18.59 10.45
N GLN A 37 -22.20 19.45 9.43
CA GLN A 37 -22.02 19.04 8.03
C GLN A 37 -20.60 18.48 7.78
N GLU A 38 -19.57 19.14 8.29
CA GLU A 38 -18.17 18.72 8.21
C GLU A 38 -17.93 17.39 8.94
N SER A 39 -18.56 17.20 10.09
CA SER A 39 -18.55 15.94 10.84
C SER A 39 -19.06 14.78 9.98
N LEU A 40 -20.18 14.98 9.27
CA LEU A 40 -20.75 13.96 8.39
C LEU A 40 -19.81 13.64 7.22
N LYS A 41 -19.21 14.65 6.57
CA LYS A 41 -18.23 14.43 5.49
C LYS A 41 -17.07 13.57 5.96
N ARG A 42 -16.46 13.95 7.10
CA ARG A 42 -15.31 13.23 7.68
C ARG A 42 -15.68 11.81 8.11
N LEU A 43 -16.88 11.61 8.66
CA LEU A 43 -17.40 10.28 9.02
C LEU A 43 -17.56 9.38 7.79
N ILE A 44 -18.09 9.90 6.68
CA ILE A 44 -18.24 9.15 5.43
C ILE A 44 -16.87 8.74 4.87
N ILE A 45 -15.89 9.65 4.87
CA ILE A 45 -14.53 9.33 4.44
C ILE A 45 -13.91 8.26 5.34
N ALA A 46 -14.08 8.37 6.66
CA ALA A 46 -13.58 7.38 7.60
C ALA A 46 -14.21 5.99 7.36
N PHE A 47 -15.51 5.91 7.09
CA PHE A 47 -16.17 4.65 6.74
C PHE A 47 -15.70 4.09 5.40
N PHE A 48 -15.48 4.93 4.40
CA PHE A 48 -14.94 4.52 3.11
C PHE A 48 -13.53 3.92 3.25
N ILE A 49 -12.65 4.59 3.99
CA ILE A 49 -11.30 4.08 4.29
C ILE A 49 -11.39 2.76 5.05
N PHE A 50 -12.21 2.69 6.09
CA PHE A 50 -12.38 1.48 6.89
C PHE A 50 -12.93 0.30 6.07
N ASP A 51 -13.96 0.52 5.25
CA ASP A 51 -14.52 -0.50 4.36
C ASP A 51 -13.47 -1.01 3.36
N SER A 52 -12.68 -0.11 2.76
CA SER A 52 -11.55 -0.47 1.90
C SER A 52 -10.49 -1.30 2.66
N GLN A 53 -10.11 -0.90 3.87
CA GLN A 53 -9.15 -1.64 4.70
C GLN A 53 -9.64 -3.04 5.05
N VAL A 54 -10.91 -3.18 5.46
CA VAL A 54 -11.54 -4.47 5.75
C VAL A 54 -11.60 -5.33 4.49
N ALA A 55 -11.94 -4.75 3.34
CA ALA A 55 -11.98 -5.44 2.06
C ALA A 55 -10.61 -6.00 1.66
N ILE A 56 -9.55 -5.20 1.76
CA ILE A 56 -8.16 -5.61 1.48
C ILE A 56 -7.72 -6.73 2.43
N VAL A 57 -7.92 -6.58 3.75
CA VAL A 57 -7.53 -7.59 4.75
C VAL A 57 -8.22 -8.93 4.49
N ASN A 58 -9.49 -8.91 4.08
CA ASN A 58 -10.27 -10.11 3.85
C ASN A 58 -10.18 -10.64 2.42
N MET A 59 -9.48 -9.96 1.51
CA MET A 59 -9.45 -10.28 0.08
C MET A 59 -10.85 -10.36 -0.51
N LYS A 60 -11.66 -9.32 -0.30
CA LYS A 60 -13.04 -9.21 -0.77
C LYS A 60 -13.28 -7.88 -1.47
N ASN A 61 -14.40 -7.80 -2.18
CA ASN A 61 -14.89 -6.54 -2.72
C ASN A 61 -15.31 -5.62 -1.58
N ALA A 62 -14.91 -4.35 -1.66
CA ALA A 62 -15.41 -3.31 -0.78
C ALA A 62 -16.87 -2.99 -1.08
N SER A 63 -17.59 -2.52 -0.07
CA SER A 63 -19.02 -2.23 -0.14
C SER A 63 -19.29 -0.82 -0.68
N ILE A 64 -18.39 0.13 -0.42
CA ILE A 64 -18.52 1.53 -0.79
C ILE A 64 -17.63 1.79 -2.01
N SER A 65 -18.25 1.99 -3.17
CA SER A 65 -17.50 2.31 -4.38
C SER A 65 -16.95 3.74 -4.33
N PRO A 66 -15.72 3.99 -4.81
CA PRO A 66 -15.20 5.35 -4.98
C PRO A 66 -16.14 6.24 -5.82
N ALA A 67 -16.84 5.65 -6.81
CA ALA A 67 -17.82 6.34 -7.66
C ALA A 67 -19.05 6.88 -6.90
N GLN A 68 -19.29 6.39 -5.67
CA GLN A 68 -20.37 6.88 -4.83
C GLN A 68 -20.01 8.17 -4.11
N MET A 69 -18.71 8.49 -3.93
CA MET A 69 -18.19 9.54 -3.05
C MET A 69 -18.39 10.97 -3.61
N GLN A 70 -19.63 11.36 -3.87
CA GLN A 70 -20.01 12.70 -4.35
C GLN A 70 -20.14 13.72 -3.20
N ILE A 71 -19.50 13.47 -2.06
CA ILE A 71 -19.46 14.41 -0.94
C ILE A 71 -18.49 15.55 -1.28
N PRO A 72 -18.74 16.79 -0.84
CA PRO A 72 -17.75 17.85 -0.95
C PRO A 72 -16.44 17.45 -0.26
N LEU A 73 -15.34 18.05 -0.67
CA LEU A 73 -14.07 17.84 0.01
C LEU A 73 -14.13 18.26 1.50
N PRO A 74 -13.43 17.55 2.40
CA PRO A 74 -13.30 17.96 3.79
C PRO A 74 -12.55 19.29 3.87
N ALA A 75 -13.04 20.21 4.69
CA ALA A 75 -12.35 21.48 4.93
C ALA A 75 -11.03 21.22 5.66
N SER A 76 -10.09 22.18 5.60
CA SER A 76 -8.76 22.03 6.19
C SER A 76 -8.79 21.65 7.67
N ARG A 77 -7.72 20.98 8.12
CA ARG A 77 -7.59 20.53 9.51
C ARG A 77 -7.67 21.70 10.49
N ASP A 78 -7.11 22.85 10.13
CA ASP A 78 -7.12 24.04 10.99
C ASP A 78 -8.55 24.59 11.15
N MET A 79 -9.34 24.64 10.07
CA MET A 79 -10.76 25.02 10.15
C MET A 79 -11.55 24.01 11.00
N TRP A 80 -11.29 22.71 10.83
CA TRP A 80 -11.96 21.66 11.59
C TRP A 80 -11.65 21.71 13.09
N LEU A 81 -10.41 22.06 13.45
CA LEU A 81 -9.96 22.16 14.85
C LEU A 81 -10.17 23.56 15.44
N ALA A 82 -10.86 24.47 14.75
CA ALA A 82 -11.13 25.80 15.25
C ALA A 82 -11.90 25.74 16.59
N PRO A 83 -11.41 26.39 17.66
CA PRO A 83 -11.98 26.24 19.00
C PRO A 83 -13.31 26.96 19.21
N ASN A 84 -13.66 27.90 18.33
CA ASN A 84 -14.90 28.68 18.38
C ASN A 84 -15.21 29.30 17.00
N ALA A 85 -16.42 29.87 16.86
CA ALA A 85 -16.90 30.43 15.61
C ALA A 85 -16.04 31.60 15.07
N HIS A 86 -15.50 32.46 15.95
CA HIS A 86 -14.59 33.54 15.53
C HIS A 86 -13.27 33.01 14.98
N ALA A 87 -12.68 32.00 15.61
CA ALA A 87 -11.47 31.35 15.13
C ALA A 87 -11.70 30.69 13.76
N TRP A 88 -12.83 29.99 13.60
CA TRP A 88 -13.23 29.41 12.32
C TRP A 88 -13.35 30.47 11.21
N ARG A 89 -14.02 31.60 11.48
CA ARG A 89 -14.10 32.74 10.55
C ARG A 89 -12.73 33.32 10.19
N ASN A 90 -11.89 33.56 11.19
CA ASN A 90 -10.57 34.13 10.97
C ASN A 90 -9.70 33.21 10.11
N ILE A 91 -9.75 31.90 10.35
CA ILE A 91 -9.06 30.91 9.51
C ILE A 91 -9.64 30.94 8.10
N TYR A 92 -10.97 30.92 7.95
CA TYR A 92 -11.66 30.96 6.65
C TYR A 92 -11.15 32.11 5.76
N TYR A 93 -11.03 33.32 6.31
CA TYR A 93 -10.52 34.49 5.57
C TYR A 93 -9.00 34.58 5.48
N SER A 94 -8.25 33.86 6.33
CA SER A 94 -6.79 33.82 6.26
C SER A 94 -6.27 32.99 5.08
N VAL A 95 -7.07 32.06 4.59
CA VAL A 95 -6.69 31.18 3.48
C VAL A 95 -6.97 31.89 2.15
N LYS A 96 -6.02 31.82 1.21
CA LYS A 96 -6.22 32.34 -0.14
C LYS A 96 -7.34 31.56 -0.82
N LEU A 97 -8.37 32.29 -1.26
CA LEU A 97 -9.45 31.70 -2.07
C LEU A 97 -8.84 31.14 -3.36
N PRO A 98 -9.07 29.86 -3.66
CA PRO A 98 -8.59 29.24 -4.89
C PRO A 98 -9.36 29.79 -6.10
N ASN A 99 -8.75 29.70 -7.28
CA ASN A 99 -9.36 30.15 -8.54
C ASN A 99 -10.56 29.28 -8.95
N ILE A 100 -10.68 28.08 -8.38
CA ILE A 100 -11.79 27.15 -8.57
C ILE A 100 -12.66 27.19 -7.32
N ASN A 101 -13.99 27.18 -7.50
CA ASN A 101 -14.90 27.06 -6.38
C ASN A 101 -14.72 25.69 -5.68
N PRO A 102 -14.16 25.61 -4.47
CA PRO A 102 -13.94 24.34 -3.78
C PRO A 102 -15.24 23.65 -3.44
N GLU A 103 -16.32 24.42 -3.30
CA GLU A 103 -17.62 23.91 -2.89
C GLU A 103 -18.29 23.09 -4.00
N SER A 104 -17.93 23.28 -5.26
CA SER A 104 -18.45 22.44 -6.35
C SER A 104 -17.74 21.09 -6.46
N MET A 105 -16.56 20.94 -5.84
CA MET A 105 -15.75 19.76 -6.02
C MET A 105 -16.05 18.67 -5.00
N THR A 106 -16.08 17.44 -5.47
CA THR A 106 -16.36 16.25 -4.66
C THR A 106 -15.15 15.35 -4.53
N MET A 107 -15.21 14.41 -3.58
CA MET A 107 -14.21 13.34 -3.46
C MET A 107 -14.13 12.51 -4.75
N LEU A 108 -15.25 12.29 -5.46
CA LEU A 108 -15.28 11.62 -6.75
C LEU A 108 -14.47 12.37 -7.82
N ASP A 109 -14.69 13.68 -7.96
CA ASP A 109 -13.94 14.50 -8.91
C ASP A 109 -12.45 14.47 -8.59
N PHE A 110 -12.13 14.51 -7.30
CA PHE A 110 -10.77 14.42 -6.82
C PHE A 110 -10.13 13.07 -7.16
N PHE A 111 -10.81 11.94 -6.95
CA PHE A 111 -10.31 10.62 -7.32
C PHE A 111 -9.98 10.49 -8.81
N GLY A 112 -10.78 11.13 -9.68
CA GLY A 112 -10.55 11.12 -11.12
C GLY A 112 -9.45 12.09 -11.59
N ASN A 113 -9.06 13.08 -10.79
CA ASN A 113 -8.01 14.03 -11.12
C ASN A 113 -7.31 14.59 -9.87
N ASN A 114 -6.26 13.90 -9.44
CA ASN A 114 -5.52 14.29 -8.24
C ASN A 114 -4.72 15.59 -8.42
N ALA A 115 -4.42 16.00 -9.66
CA ALA A 115 -3.65 17.22 -9.95
C ALA A 115 -4.38 18.50 -9.55
N VAL A 116 -5.72 18.44 -9.40
CA VAL A 116 -6.52 19.58 -8.94
C VAL A 116 -6.15 20.02 -7.51
N LEU A 117 -5.53 19.14 -6.72
CA LEU A 117 -5.10 19.49 -5.35
C LEU A 117 -4.19 20.71 -5.27
N GLN A 118 -3.28 20.89 -6.23
CA GLN A 118 -2.37 22.04 -6.24
C GLN A 118 -3.12 23.38 -6.32
N GLN A 119 -4.35 23.34 -6.85
CA GLN A 119 -5.17 24.52 -7.10
C GLN A 119 -6.09 24.86 -5.92
N LEU A 120 -6.30 23.93 -4.97
CA LEU A 120 -7.25 24.11 -3.84
C LEU A 120 -6.60 24.73 -2.60
N GLY A 121 -5.27 24.79 -2.54
CA GLY A 121 -4.52 25.39 -1.45
C GLY A 121 -4.84 24.81 -0.07
N ASN A 122 -4.78 25.67 0.95
CA ASN A 122 -4.96 25.27 2.36
C ASN A 122 -6.43 25.25 2.82
N MET A 123 -7.39 25.24 1.88
CA MET A 123 -8.84 25.19 2.19
C MET A 123 -9.32 23.77 2.52
N VAL A 124 -8.57 22.76 2.10
CA VAL A 124 -8.97 21.34 2.12
C VAL A 124 -8.05 20.54 3.05
N ASP A 125 -8.58 19.51 3.70
CA ASP A 125 -7.76 18.53 4.42
C ASP A 125 -7.03 17.62 3.45
N TYR A 126 -5.90 18.12 2.93
CA TYR A 126 -5.09 17.44 1.94
C TYR A 126 -4.71 16.02 2.36
N ARG A 127 -4.29 15.84 3.63
CA ARG A 127 -3.88 14.54 4.15
C ARG A 127 -5.04 13.53 4.13
N LEU A 128 -6.23 13.95 4.56
CA LEU A 128 -7.42 13.09 4.55
C LEU A 128 -7.85 12.75 3.12
N CYS A 129 -7.82 13.73 2.21
CA CYS A 129 -8.12 13.52 0.80
C CYS A 129 -7.16 12.50 0.19
N MET A 130 -5.85 12.70 0.33
CA MET A 130 -4.83 11.80 -0.22
C MET A 130 -4.96 10.38 0.30
N LEU A 131 -5.18 10.20 1.62
CA LEU A 131 -5.41 8.88 2.19
C LEU A 131 -6.65 8.22 1.57
N ALA A 132 -7.74 8.96 1.40
CA ALA A 132 -8.93 8.45 0.73
C ALA A 132 -8.66 8.13 -0.75
N ALA A 133 -7.90 8.92 -1.49
CA ALA A 133 -7.53 8.63 -2.88
C ALA A 133 -6.66 7.36 -2.98
N CYS A 134 -5.75 7.12 -2.05
CA CYS A 134 -4.97 5.88 -1.98
C CYS A 134 -5.89 4.65 -1.86
N HIS A 135 -6.92 4.74 -1.01
CA HIS A 135 -7.93 3.71 -0.88
C HIS A 135 -8.87 3.63 -2.10
N GLY A 136 -9.11 4.76 -2.79
CA GLY A 136 -9.79 4.82 -4.09
C GLY A 136 -9.08 3.98 -5.16
N LEU A 137 -7.81 4.27 -5.42
CA LEU A 137 -6.97 3.50 -6.35
C LEU A 137 -6.83 2.04 -5.94
N GLY A 138 -6.86 1.75 -4.64
CA GLY A 138 -6.88 0.37 -4.13
C GLY A 138 -8.02 -0.49 -4.66
N HIS A 139 -9.20 0.11 -4.93
CA HIS A 139 -10.30 -0.61 -5.56
C HIS A 139 -9.97 -1.00 -7.01
N GLU A 140 -9.26 -0.14 -7.73
CA GLU A 140 -8.87 -0.42 -9.11
C GLU A 140 -7.80 -1.50 -9.18
N VAL A 141 -6.82 -1.46 -8.28
CA VAL A 141 -5.82 -2.53 -8.13
C VAL A 141 -6.49 -3.87 -7.79
N TRP A 142 -7.48 -3.86 -6.88
CA TRP A 142 -8.26 -5.05 -6.57
C TRP A 142 -9.01 -5.59 -7.79
N ASN A 143 -9.73 -4.75 -8.52
CA ASN A 143 -10.45 -5.14 -9.72
C ASN A 143 -9.51 -5.68 -10.82
N PHE A 144 -8.37 -5.03 -11.01
CA PHE A 144 -7.29 -5.51 -11.88
C PHE A 144 -6.87 -6.94 -11.51
N ARG A 145 -6.67 -7.22 -10.22
CA ARG A 145 -6.29 -8.55 -9.74
C ARG A 145 -7.35 -9.61 -9.96
N GLN A 146 -8.61 -9.29 -9.69
CA GLN A 146 -9.71 -10.21 -9.95
C GLN A 146 -9.82 -10.51 -11.46
N HIS A 147 -9.64 -9.51 -12.31
CA HIS A 147 -9.58 -9.72 -13.77
C HIS A 147 -8.37 -10.57 -14.20
N ALA A 148 -7.19 -10.36 -13.63
CA ALA A 148 -5.98 -11.14 -13.95
C ALA A 148 -6.23 -12.65 -13.77
N ARG A 149 -6.94 -13.03 -12.71
CA ARG A 149 -7.30 -14.43 -12.40
C ARG A 149 -8.24 -15.05 -13.43
N LEU A 150 -9.19 -14.28 -13.93
CA LEU A 150 -10.09 -14.72 -15.00
C LEU A 150 -9.38 -14.88 -16.35
N LEU A 151 -8.23 -14.21 -16.54
CA LEU A 151 -7.46 -14.20 -17.78
C LEU A 151 -6.35 -15.26 -17.85
N VAL A 152 -6.09 -16.04 -16.79
CA VAL A 152 -4.93 -16.97 -16.68
C VAL A 152 -4.77 -17.90 -17.91
N HIS A 153 -5.87 -18.42 -18.47
CA HIS A 153 -5.82 -19.35 -19.61
C HIS A 153 -5.93 -18.68 -20.99
N TRP A 154 -6.12 -17.36 -21.04
CA TRP A 154 -6.49 -16.66 -22.27
C TRP A 154 -5.33 -16.50 -23.25
N LYS A 155 -4.09 -16.38 -22.74
CA LYS A 155 -2.87 -16.38 -23.56
C LYS A 155 -2.80 -17.62 -24.46
N ASN A 156 -3.22 -18.77 -23.92
CA ASN A 156 -3.21 -20.05 -24.61
C ASN A 156 -4.39 -20.20 -25.59
N GLN A 157 -5.44 -19.40 -25.44
CA GLN A 157 -6.65 -19.41 -26.28
C GLN A 157 -6.59 -18.42 -27.46
N GLY A 158 -5.45 -17.75 -27.69
CA GLY A 158 -5.28 -16.82 -28.83
C GLY A 158 -6.00 -15.47 -28.70
N ARG A 159 -6.58 -15.16 -27.54
CA ARG A 159 -7.31 -13.90 -27.27
C ARG A 159 -6.36 -12.79 -26.78
N ARG A 160 -5.48 -12.35 -27.68
CA ARG A 160 -4.37 -11.43 -27.40
C ARG A 160 -4.81 -9.99 -27.06
N ASP A 161 -5.94 -9.56 -27.60
CA ASP A 161 -6.51 -8.22 -27.41
C ASP A 161 -6.81 -7.90 -25.94
N ARG A 162 -7.51 -8.80 -25.23
CA ARG A 162 -7.86 -8.60 -23.82
C ARG A 162 -6.65 -8.66 -22.90
N TRP A 163 -5.70 -9.54 -23.21
CA TRP A 163 -4.45 -9.62 -22.46
C TRP A 163 -3.63 -8.33 -22.62
N LEU A 164 -3.56 -7.78 -23.85
CA LEU A 164 -2.85 -6.53 -24.08
C LEU A 164 -3.53 -5.35 -23.36
N ALA A 165 -4.87 -5.28 -23.41
CA ALA A 165 -5.63 -4.29 -22.65
C ALA A 165 -5.36 -4.40 -21.13
N HIS A 166 -5.25 -5.62 -20.61
CA HIS A 166 -4.90 -5.85 -19.21
C HIS A 166 -3.49 -5.36 -18.86
N GLN A 167 -2.50 -5.54 -19.76
CA GLN A 167 -1.16 -4.99 -19.54
C GLN A 167 -1.13 -3.46 -19.57
N THR A 168 -1.86 -2.84 -20.50
CA THR A 168 -2.01 -1.38 -20.55
C THR A 168 -2.61 -0.87 -19.24
N GLN A 169 -3.68 -1.51 -18.75
CA GLN A 169 -4.30 -1.17 -17.47
C GLN A 169 -3.31 -1.27 -16.30
N GLN A 170 -2.44 -2.28 -16.28
CA GLN A 170 -1.42 -2.40 -15.23
C GLN A 170 -0.46 -1.21 -15.23
N ARG A 171 -0.01 -0.78 -16.42
CA ARG A 171 0.90 0.37 -16.55
C ARG A 171 0.22 1.65 -16.12
N ASP A 172 -1.00 1.89 -16.58
CA ASP A 172 -1.74 3.11 -16.26
C ASP A 172 -1.99 3.20 -14.73
N LEU A 173 -2.36 2.09 -14.07
CA LEU A 173 -2.48 2.04 -12.61
C LEU A 173 -1.14 2.26 -11.88
N ASN A 174 -0.04 1.75 -12.42
CA ASN A 174 1.29 1.99 -11.85
C ASN A 174 1.65 3.48 -11.93
N ASP A 175 1.34 4.13 -13.04
CA ASP A 175 1.60 5.56 -13.25
C ASP A 175 0.74 6.41 -12.29
N ASP A 176 -0.54 6.06 -12.10
CA ASP A 176 -1.44 6.73 -11.16
C ASP A 176 -0.97 6.61 -9.71
N LEU A 177 -0.61 5.39 -9.27
CA LEU A 177 -0.08 5.14 -7.93
C LEU A 177 1.25 5.87 -7.68
N THR A 178 2.17 5.85 -8.65
CA THR A 178 3.47 6.53 -8.56
C THR A 178 3.30 8.05 -8.55
N THR A 179 2.35 8.56 -9.33
CA THR A 179 1.99 9.99 -9.32
C THR A 179 1.47 10.38 -7.94
N LEU A 180 0.55 9.59 -7.35
CA LEU A 180 0.01 9.89 -6.02
C LEU A 180 1.09 9.76 -4.92
N GLN A 181 2.02 8.81 -5.06
CA GLN A 181 3.19 8.68 -4.18
C GLN A 181 4.06 9.94 -4.23
N THR A 182 4.40 10.42 -5.43
CA THR A 182 5.20 11.65 -5.62
C THR A 182 4.53 12.85 -4.95
N HIS A 183 3.20 12.96 -5.06
CA HIS A 183 2.44 14.01 -4.38
C HIS A 183 2.54 13.90 -2.84
N CYS A 184 2.46 12.69 -2.28
CA CYS A 184 2.67 12.46 -0.84
C CYS A 184 4.08 12.81 -0.37
N GLU A 185 5.11 12.52 -1.18
CA GLU A 185 6.52 12.77 -0.83
C GLU A 185 6.91 14.26 -0.88
N LEU A 186 6.32 15.03 -1.80
CA LEU A 186 6.60 16.45 -1.93
C LEU A 186 6.01 17.30 -0.78
N GLN A 187 5.07 16.75 -0.01
CA GLN A 187 4.37 17.49 1.03
C GLN A 187 5.08 17.37 2.38
N SER A 188 5.37 18.52 3.00
CA SER A 188 6.14 18.59 4.26
C SER A 188 5.42 17.97 5.47
N SER A 189 4.09 17.78 5.40
CA SER A 189 3.32 17.08 6.43
C SER A 189 3.32 15.57 6.16
N SER A 190 4.02 14.81 7.00
CA SER A 190 4.17 13.36 6.91
C SER A 190 2.84 12.65 6.62
N SER A 191 2.72 12.07 5.43
CA SER A 191 1.59 11.24 4.98
C SER A 191 1.95 9.75 5.04
N GLN A 192 2.61 9.33 6.12
CA GLN A 192 3.08 7.95 6.33
C GLN A 192 2.01 6.89 6.06
N GLU A 193 0.77 7.10 6.50
CA GLU A 193 -0.34 6.17 6.27
C GLU A 193 -0.67 6.04 4.78
N ALA A 194 -0.66 7.16 4.05
CA ALA A 194 -0.94 7.17 2.62
C ALA A 194 0.20 6.52 1.83
N LEU A 195 1.45 6.86 2.14
CA LEU A 195 2.64 6.24 1.54
C LEU A 195 2.67 4.73 1.80
N PHE A 196 2.44 4.31 3.04
CA PHE A 196 2.38 2.90 3.40
C PHE A 196 1.31 2.16 2.59
N THR A 197 0.11 2.74 2.50
CA THR A 197 -1.00 2.18 1.73
C THR A 197 -0.67 2.15 0.23
N LEU A 198 0.02 3.13 -0.32
CA LEU A 198 0.47 3.13 -1.72
C LEU A 198 1.49 2.03 -1.99
N GLU A 199 2.48 1.86 -1.12
CA GLU A 199 3.45 0.78 -1.21
C GLU A 199 2.78 -0.60 -1.18
N LEU A 200 1.74 -0.78 -0.36
CA LEU A 200 0.90 -1.98 -0.38
C LEU A 200 0.22 -2.17 -1.75
N HIS A 201 -0.40 -1.13 -2.31
CA HIS A 201 -1.06 -1.23 -3.61
C HIS A 201 -0.09 -1.50 -4.76
N LEU A 202 1.07 -0.83 -4.78
CA LEU A 202 2.14 -1.08 -5.75
C LEU A 202 2.71 -2.49 -5.63
N MET A 203 2.89 -3.01 -4.41
CA MET A 203 3.24 -4.40 -4.19
C MET A 203 2.17 -5.34 -4.74
N THR A 204 0.92 -5.16 -4.31
CA THR A 204 -0.21 -6.02 -4.71
C THR A 204 -0.53 -5.93 -6.19
N LEU A 205 -0.17 -4.86 -6.90
CA LEU A 205 -0.26 -4.78 -8.37
C LEU A 205 0.71 -5.76 -9.07
N HIS A 206 1.78 -6.17 -8.38
CA HIS A 206 2.87 -6.98 -8.93
C HIS A 206 3.04 -8.38 -8.29
N VAL A 207 2.40 -8.67 -7.15
CA VAL A 207 2.22 -10.04 -6.61
C VAL A 207 0.75 -10.47 -6.40
N ASP A 208 0.39 -11.71 -6.75
CA ASP A 208 -0.90 -12.29 -6.36
C ASP A 208 -0.80 -12.82 -4.92
N LEU A 209 -1.41 -12.08 -4.00
CA LEU A 209 -1.33 -12.38 -2.57
C LEU A 209 -2.11 -13.64 -2.17
N GLU A 210 -3.15 -14.07 -2.88
CA GLU A 210 -3.79 -15.33 -2.49
C GLU A 210 -2.98 -16.54 -2.96
N ASP A 211 -2.26 -16.45 -4.07
CA ASP A 211 -1.28 -17.48 -4.45
C ASP A 211 -0.14 -17.55 -3.43
N VAL A 212 0.39 -16.40 -2.99
CA VAL A 212 1.39 -16.32 -1.90
C VAL A 212 0.86 -16.94 -0.61
N GLN A 213 -0.37 -16.63 -0.21
CA GLN A 213 -0.98 -17.21 0.99
C GLN A 213 -1.24 -18.71 0.85
N THR A 214 -1.71 -19.16 -0.31
CA THR A 214 -1.97 -20.58 -0.60
C THR A 214 -0.68 -21.38 -0.54
N PHE A 215 0.40 -20.86 -1.16
CA PHE A 215 1.73 -21.45 -1.08
C PHE A 215 2.27 -21.49 0.36
N SER A 216 1.95 -20.49 1.17
CA SER A 216 2.32 -20.43 2.60
C SER A 216 1.49 -21.38 3.48
N GLY A 217 0.65 -22.25 2.90
CA GLY A 217 -0.07 -23.29 3.61
C GLY A 217 -1.49 -22.93 4.05
N LYS A 218 -2.03 -21.75 3.69
CA LYS A 218 -3.38 -21.31 4.09
C LYS A 218 -4.49 -22.32 3.74
N SER A 219 -4.33 -23.04 2.63
CA SER A 219 -5.31 -24.02 2.12
C SER A 219 -4.77 -25.46 2.15
N GLY A 220 -3.68 -25.73 2.88
CA GLY A 220 -3.04 -27.04 2.96
C GLY A 220 -2.01 -27.31 1.85
N GLU A 221 -1.28 -28.42 1.99
CA GLU A 221 -0.13 -28.75 1.15
C GLU A 221 -0.51 -29.05 -0.30
N GLU A 222 -1.65 -29.69 -0.54
CA GLU A 222 -2.09 -30.02 -1.90
C GLU A 222 -2.34 -28.76 -2.73
N GLU A 223 -3.01 -27.76 -2.16
CA GLU A 223 -3.24 -26.47 -2.82
C GLU A 223 -1.95 -25.69 -2.99
N ALA A 224 -1.03 -25.74 -2.02
CA ALA A 224 0.30 -25.15 -2.15
C ALA A 224 1.08 -25.71 -3.36
N ARG A 225 0.99 -27.04 -3.60
CA ARG A 225 1.61 -27.67 -4.79
C ARG A 225 0.95 -27.21 -6.10
N LYS A 226 -0.36 -26.96 -6.12
CA LYS A 226 -1.09 -26.49 -7.31
C LYS A 226 -0.65 -25.09 -7.75
N VAL A 227 -0.34 -24.20 -6.81
CA VAL A 227 0.09 -22.82 -7.11
C VAL A 227 1.59 -22.68 -7.37
N LEU A 228 2.41 -23.66 -6.96
CA LEU A 228 3.87 -23.64 -7.09
C LEU A 228 4.37 -23.30 -8.51
N PRO A 229 3.83 -23.84 -9.61
CA PRO A 229 4.28 -23.47 -10.96
C PRO A 229 4.13 -21.96 -11.24
N ARG A 230 3.02 -21.34 -10.80
CA ARG A 230 2.78 -19.90 -10.95
C ARG A 230 3.72 -19.07 -10.08
N ILE A 231 3.98 -19.53 -8.85
CA ILE A 231 4.94 -18.87 -7.94
C ILE A 231 6.37 -18.92 -8.50
N ARG A 232 6.78 -20.02 -9.12
CA ARG A 232 8.08 -20.14 -9.81
C ARG A 232 8.18 -19.15 -10.98
N GLU A 233 7.19 -19.13 -11.86
CA GLU A 233 7.13 -18.18 -12.97
C GLU A 233 7.16 -16.72 -12.47
N TRP A 234 6.44 -16.41 -11.40
CA TRP A 234 6.45 -15.08 -10.79
C TRP A 234 7.83 -14.72 -10.25
N THR A 235 8.50 -15.63 -9.53
CA THR A 235 9.83 -15.41 -8.92
C THR A 235 10.89 -14.98 -9.94
N ASP A 236 10.81 -15.50 -11.17
CA ASP A 236 11.73 -15.16 -12.26
C ASP A 236 11.34 -13.87 -13.02
N SER A 237 10.17 -13.29 -12.74
CA SER A 237 9.62 -12.14 -13.46
C SER A 237 10.16 -10.79 -12.97
N ALA A 238 10.03 -9.76 -13.81
CA ALA A 238 10.21 -8.37 -13.38
C ALA A 238 9.18 -7.95 -12.32
N GLY A 239 7.97 -8.52 -12.37
CA GLY A 239 6.92 -8.30 -11.40
C GLY A 239 7.33 -8.69 -9.97
N ALA A 240 8.04 -9.80 -9.78
CA ALA A 240 8.57 -10.17 -8.46
C ALA A 240 9.53 -9.10 -7.92
N ARG A 241 10.46 -8.62 -8.75
CA ARG A 241 11.45 -7.61 -8.31
C ARG A 241 10.77 -6.29 -7.92
N ILE A 242 9.76 -5.86 -8.68
CA ILE A 242 8.97 -4.66 -8.36
C ILE A 242 8.19 -4.89 -7.06
N ALA A 243 7.50 -6.02 -6.91
CA ALA A 243 6.77 -6.35 -5.69
C ALA A 243 7.69 -6.37 -4.45
N LEU A 244 8.89 -6.93 -4.58
CA LEU A 244 9.89 -6.98 -3.51
C LEU A 244 10.41 -5.59 -3.13
N LYS A 245 10.65 -4.70 -4.10
CA LYS A 245 10.99 -3.29 -3.81
C LYS A 245 9.95 -2.69 -2.88
N HIS A 246 8.67 -2.77 -3.26
CA HIS A 246 7.58 -2.19 -2.49
C HIS A 246 7.38 -2.88 -1.14
N ALA A 247 7.58 -4.21 -1.06
CA ALA A 247 7.57 -4.94 0.22
C ALA A 247 8.64 -4.44 1.20
N GLY A 248 9.83 -4.10 0.71
CA GLY A 248 10.90 -3.49 1.53
C GLY A 248 10.55 -2.07 1.99
N GLN A 249 9.94 -1.26 1.12
CA GLN A 249 9.49 0.09 1.48
C GLN A 249 8.37 0.07 2.53
N ILE A 250 7.47 -0.93 2.51
CA ILE A 250 6.48 -1.16 3.58
C ILE A 250 7.18 -1.32 4.94
N PHE A 251 8.28 -2.08 5.00
CA PHE A 251 9.07 -2.26 6.23
C PHE A 251 9.74 -0.96 6.67
N LEU A 252 10.32 -0.21 5.72
CA LEU A 252 10.94 1.10 5.99
C LEU A 252 9.91 2.06 6.61
N ILE A 253 8.74 2.20 5.99
CA ILE A 253 7.70 3.12 6.46
C ILE A 253 7.13 2.63 7.81
N ALA A 254 6.87 1.33 7.96
CA ALA A 254 6.37 0.75 9.22
C ALA A 254 7.27 1.03 10.42
N ARG A 255 8.60 1.06 10.24
CA ARG A 255 9.55 1.41 11.32
C ARG A 255 9.35 2.83 11.84
N SER A 256 8.89 3.73 10.98
CA SER A 256 8.67 5.15 11.29
C SER A 256 7.27 5.46 11.83
N PHE A 257 6.37 4.47 11.88
CA PHE A 257 5.03 4.66 12.43
C PHE A 257 5.06 5.04 13.91
N GLU A 258 4.13 5.91 14.29
CA GLU A 258 3.80 6.18 15.68
C GLU A 258 3.57 4.86 16.45
N LYS A 259 3.95 4.83 17.72
CA LYS A 259 3.76 3.63 18.55
C LYS A 259 2.29 3.28 18.65
N THR A 260 2.00 1.98 18.70
CA THR A 260 0.67 1.35 18.72
C THR A 260 -0.16 1.46 17.44
N LYS A 261 0.38 2.10 16.40
CA LYS A 261 -0.31 2.31 15.12
C LYS A 261 -0.24 1.11 14.18
N LEU A 262 0.77 0.26 14.33
CA LEU A 262 0.97 -0.94 13.52
C LEU A 262 0.05 -2.09 13.98
N ARG A 263 -1.26 -1.85 13.90
CA ARG A 263 -2.35 -2.78 14.23
C ARG A 263 -3.32 -2.92 13.06
N ASP A 264 -4.26 -3.84 13.19
CA ASP A 264 -5.37 -4.03 12.24
C ASP A 264 -4.88 -4.14 10.80
N PHE A 265 -5.37 -3.29 9.90
CA PHE A 265 -4.97 -3.20 8.50
C PHE A 265 -3.46 -3.12 8.30
N TYR A 266 -2.77 -2.28 9.07
CA TYR A 266 -1.33 -2.06 8.90
C TYR A 266 -0.50 -3.28 9.31
N ALA A 267 -0.92 -4.00 10.35
CA ALA A 267 -0.26 -5.23 10.76
C ALA A 267 -0.43 -6.34 9.70
N VAL A 268 -1.62 -6.47 9.12
CA VAL A 268 -1.89 -7.42 8.04
C VAL A 268 -1.07 -7.09 6.78
N ALA A 269 -0.93 -5.81 6.45
CA ALA A 269 -0.10 -5.37 5.33
C ALA A 269 1.39 -5.72 5.52
N VAL A 270 1.94 -5.53 6.74
CA VAL A 270 3.32 -5.98 7.06
C VAL A 270 3.44 -7.50 6.94
N TYR A 271 2.45 -8.24 7.42
CA TYR A 271 2.41 -9.70 7.27
C TYR A 271 2.43 -10.12 5.79
N HIS A 272 1.64 -9.48 4.93
CA HIS A 272 1.64 -9.75 3.49
C HIS A 272 3.00 -9.43 2.84
N ALA A 273 3.61 -8.29 3.17
CA ALA A 273 4.94 -7.94 2.67
C ALA A 273 6.01 -8.97 3.10
N ALA A 274 5.94 -9.43 4.36
CA ALA A 274 6.81 -10.48 4.87
C ALA A 274 6.63 -11.81 4.12
N LEU A 275 5.38 -12.24 3.90
CA LEU A 275 5.09 -13.43 3.10
C LEU A 275 5.60 -13.31 1.67
N THR A 276 5.40 -12.18 1.01
CA THR A 276 5.88 -11.96 -0.36
C THR A 276 7.39 -12.13 -0.46
N MET A 277 8.15 -11.53 0.48
CA MET A 277 9.61 -11.69 0.56
C MET A 277 10.03 -13.12 0.88
N TRP A 278 9.32 -13.77 1.81
CA TRP A 278 9.61 -15.13 2.25
C TRP A 278 9.36 -16.16 1.14
N VAL A 279 8.21 -16.10 0.46
CA VAL A 279 7.87 -17.00 -0.66
C VAL A 279 8.91 -16.88 -1.78
N TYR A 280 9.30 -15.65 -2.12
CA TYR A 280 10.38 -15.42 -3.07
C TYR A 280 11.68 -16.09 -2.62
N GLY A 281 12.10 -15.88 -1.37
CA GLY A 281 13.33 -16.43 -0.82
C GLY A 281 13.35 -17.97 -0.83
N MET A 282 12.24 -18.61 -0.46
CA MET A 282 12.09 -20.07 -0.46
C MET A 282 12.28 -20.64 -1.87
N VAL A 283 11.56 -20.08 -2.85
CA VAL A 283 11.58 -20.60 -4.23
C VAL A 283 12.91 -20.31 -4.93
N ALA A 284 13.48 -19.11 -4.73
CA ALA A 284 14.78 -18.76 -5.30
C ALA A 284 15.91 -19.64 -4.75
N SER A 285 15.81 -20.10 -3.50
CA SER A 285 16.79 -21.01 -2.89
C SER A 285 16.74 -22.40 -3.53
N SER A 286 15.54 -22.93 -3.80
CA SER A 286 15.38 -24.24 -4.47
C SER A 286 15.88 -24.22 -5.93
N SER A 287 15.65 -23.14 -6.67
CA SER A 287 16.13 -23.00 -8.06
C SER A 287 17.65 -22.92 -8.14
N GLY A 288 18.30 -22.28 -7.17
CA GLY A 288 19.77 -22.19 -7.10
C GLY A 288 20.45 -23.53 -6.84
N LEU A 289 19.81 -24.43 -6.09
CA LEU A 289 20.30 -25.80 -5.85
C LEU A 289 20.22 -26.66 -7.12
N GLN A 290 19.10 -26.58 -7.86
CA GLN A 290 18.88 -27.38 -9.08
C GLN A 290 19.82 -26.98 -10.23
N SER A 291 20.10 -25.68 -10.42
CA SER A 291 21.09 -25.23 -11.42
C SER A 291 22.55 -25.59 -11.08
N GLY A 292 22.86 -25.92 -9.82
CA GLY A 292 24.19 -26.38 -9.40
C GLY A 292 24.45 -27.86 -9.70
N GLU A 293 23.41 -28.70 -9.71
CA GLU A 293 23.52 -30.14 -9.97
C GLU A 293 23.58 -30.47 -11.47
N ASP A 294 22.85 -29.74 -12.33
CA ASP A 294 22.89 -29.92 -13.79
C ASP A 294 24.23 -29.50 -14.43
N ALA A 295 25.03 -28.68 -13.74
CA ALA A 295 26.39 -28.33 -14.16
C ALA A 295 27.42 -29.46 -13.91
N SER A 296 27.05 -30.54 -13.21
CA SER A 296 27.97 -31.63 -12.84
C SER A 296 27.94 -32.84 -13.79
N MET A 297 27.02 -32.88 -14.77
CA MET A 297 26.97 -33.94 -15.78
C MET A 297 26.89 -33.39 -17.21
N SER A 298 27.95 -32.73 -17.67
CA SER A 298 28.25 -32.67 -19.10
C SER A 298 29.76 -32.72 -19.33
N THR A 299 30.13 -33.62 -20.21
CA THR A 299 31.47 -34.13 -20.49
C THR A 299 32.51 -33.07 -20.84
N ALA A 300 33.69 -33.27 -20.26
CA ALA A 300 35.00 -32.67 -20.55
C ALA A 300 35.20 -32.11 -21.97
N SER A 301 35.49 -30.82 -22.06
CA SER A 301 36.41 -30.26 -23.05
C SER A 301 37.15 -29.04 -22.47
N LYS A 302 38.42 -28.91 -22.84
CA LYS A 302 39.49 -28.13 -22.20
C LYS A 302 39.49 -26.62 -22.55
N LEU A 303 39.98 -25.84 -21.57
CA LEU A 303 40.66 -24.50 -21.60
C LEU A 303 39.79 -23.22 -21.48
N PRO A 304 40.37 -22.09 -20.98
CA PRO A 304 41.44 -21.94 -19.98
C PRO A 304 41.01 -21.11 -18.75
N SER A 305 41.65 -21.40 -17.63
CA SER A 305 41.67 -20.62 -16.39
C SER A 305 42.12 -19.17 -16.63
N GLY A 306 41.33 -18.21 -16.17
CA GLY A 306 41.74 -16.80 -16.13
C GLY A 306 40.58 -15.82 -16.01
N GLY A 307 39.88 -15.82 -14.88
CA GLY A 307 38.97 -14.73 -14.49
C GLY A 307 39.09 -14.51 -12.98
N PRO A 308 39.24 -13.26 -12.51
CA PRO A 308 39.41 -13.00 -11.08
C PRO A 308 38.14 -13.42 -10.34
N SER A 309 38.34 -13.96 -9.14
CA SER A 309 37.33 -14.24 -8.11
C SER A 309 36.16 -13.25 -8.21
N GLY A 310 34.94 -13.79 -8.38
CA GLY A 310 33.75 -13.04 -8.73
C GLY A 310 33.58 -11.80 -7.87
N ALA A 311 33.43 -10.64 -8.52
CA ALA A 311 33.12 -9.40 -7.84
C ALA A 311 31.95 -9.62 -6.86
N PRO A 312 32.01 -9.09 -5.63
CA PRO A 312 30.93 -9.25 -4.67
C PRO A 312 29.62 -8.80 -5.34
N ARG A 313 28.63 -9.69 -5.44
CA ARG A 313 27.32 -9.33 -6.00
C ARG A 313 26.80 -8.16 -5.18
N GLN A 314 26.55 -7.03 -5.83
CA GLN A 314 26.10 -5.80 -5.19
C GLN A 314 24.85 -6.07 -4.37
N GLN A 315 24.87 -5.72 -3.08
CA GLN A 315 23.71 -5.86 -2.20
C GLN A 315 22.70 -4.75 -2.53
N THR A 316 21.43 -5.13 -2.65
CA THR A 316 20.33 -4.18 -2.88
C THR A 316 19.41 -4.21 -1.68
N ALA A 317 19.50 -3.18 -0.83
CA ALA A 317 18.61 -2.99 0.31
C ALA A 317 17.25 -2.46 -0.15
N LEU A 318 16.23 -3.32 -0.08
CA LEU A 318 14.87 -3.02 -0.51
C LEU A 318 14.16 -2.03 0.43
N ASP A 319 14.60 -1.95 1.68
CA ASP A 319 14.18 -1.00 2.71
C ASP A 319 15.13 0.21 2.83
N GLY A 320 15.99 0.42 1.84
CA GLY A 320 16.92 1.54 1.76
C GLY A 320 16.43 2.68 0.86
N SER A 321 17.26 3.72 0.73
CA SER A 321 17.01 4.91 -0.10
C SER A 321 17.94 5.01 -1.33
N ASP A 322 18.71 3.97 -1.65
CA ASP A 322 19.58 3.95 -2.84
C ASP A 322 18.74 3.67 -4.09
N GLU A 323 18.20 4.75 -4.67
CA GLU A 323 17.41 4.72 -5.90
C GLU A 323 18.14 4.09 -7.09
N LYS A 324 19.48 4.21 -7.16
CA LYS A 324 20.25 3.63 -8.26
C LYS A 324 20.31 2.11 -8.14
N ALA A 325 20.59 1.60 -6.94
CA ALA A 325 20.57 0.16 -6.67
C ALA A 325 19.16 -0.44 -6.85
N LEU A 326 18.12 0.25 -6.37
CA LEU A 326 16.74 -0.20 -6.53
C LEU A 326 16.32 -0.26 -8.01
N LYS A 327 16.69 0.74 -8.82
CA LYS A 327 16.45 0.73 -10.28
C LYS A 327 17.23 -0.36 -11.00
N ALA A 328 18.50 -0.58 -10.64
CA ALA A 328 19.29 -1.67 -11.20
C ALA A 328 18.66 -3.04 -10.91
N PHE A 329 18.14 -3.22 -9.69
CA PHE A 329 17.44 -4.44 -9.32
C PHE A 329 16.11 -4.61 -10.07
N THR A 330 15.23 -3.63 -10.04
CA THR A 330 13.90 -3.77 -10.66
C THR A 330 13.99 -3.88 -12.19
N LEU A 331 14.76 -3.02 -12.85
CA LEU A 331 14.84 -2.93 -14.31
C LEU A 331 15.80 -3.96 -14.91
N LEU A 332 16.98 -4.18 -14.30
CA LEU A 332 18.04 -5.02 -14.88
C LEU A 332 18.16 -6.40 -14.22
N GLY A 333 17.45 -6.64 -13.11
CA GLY A 333 17.60 -7.88 -12.35
C GLY A 333 18.96 -8.03 -11.66
N GLN A 334 19.66 -6.91 -11.44
CA GLN A 334 21.01 -6.92 -10.86
C GLN A 334 20.99 -6.71 -9.34
N GLY A 335 21.87 -7.42 -8.65
CA GLY A 335 22.08 -7.31 -7.21
C GLY A 335 21.39 -8.42 -6.41
N VAL A 336 21.81 -8.57 -5.15
CA VAL A 336 21.23 -9.50 -4.19
C VAL A 336 20.21 -8.75 -3.34
N PRO A 337 18.90 -9.05 -3.45
CA PRO A 337 17.89 -8.36 -2.67
C PRO A 337 17.96 -8.76 -1.19
N GLY A 338 17.73 -7.80 -0.31
CA GLY A 338 17.64 -8.00 1.13
C GLY A 338 17.05 -6.79 1.83
N ILE A 339 16.88 -6.89 3.14
CA ILE A 339 16.44 -5.80 4.02
C ILE A 339 17.40 -5.68 5.20
N HIS A 340 17.43 -4.52 5.84
CA HIS A 340 18.20 -4.36 7.07
C HIS A 340 17.47 -4.96 8.27
N ASP A 341 18.21 -5.45 9.27
CA ASP A 341 17.65 -5.73 10.60
C ASP A 341 17.58 -4.44 11.46
N PHE A 342 17.23 -4.58 12.75
CA PHE A 342 17.19 -3.44 13.68
C PHE A 342 18.58 -2.93 14.10
N ASN A 343 19.65 -3.64 13.78
CA ASN A 343 21.03 -3.24 14.00
C ASN A 343 21.68 -2.67 12.72
N CYS A 344 20.86 -2.40 11.68
CA CYS A 344 21.31 -1.95 10.36
C CYS A 344 22.21 -2.96 9.62
N ALA A 345 22.16 -4.25 9.97
CA ALA A 345 22.85 -5.30 9.24
C ALA A 345 22.01 -5.74 8.02
N PHE A 346 22.64 -5.89 6.86
CA PHE A 346 21.98 -6.35 5.64
C PHE A 346 21.68 -7.86 5.71
N ILE A 347 20.40 -8.22 5.55
CA ILE A 347 19.90 -9.60 5.56
C ILE A 347 19.37 -9.94 4.15
N PRO A 348 20.04 -10.84 3.40
CA PRO A 348 19.55 -11.30 2.10
C PRO A 348 18.18 -12.00 2.23
N LEU A 349 17.32 -11.86 1.22
CA LEU A 349 16.01 -12.50 1.22
C LEU A 349 16.06 -14.04 1.28
N LEU A 350 17.16 -14.64 0.83
CA LEU A 350 17.40 -16.09 0.95
C LEU A 350 17.45 -16.54 2.42
N ASN A 351 17.77 -15.64 3.37
CA ASN A 351 17.70 -15.93 4.79
C ASN A 351 16.25 -15.78 5.31
N CYS A 352 15.37 -16.62 4.78
CA CYS A 352 13.92 -16.60 5.00
C CYS A 352 13.54 -16.57 6.49
N LYS A 353 14.26 -17.34 7.32
CA LYS A 353 14.09 -17.39 8.78
C LYS A 353 14.25 -16.01 9.43
N THR A 354 15.31 -15.29 9.04
CA THR A 354 15.63 -13.98 9.60
C THR A 354 14.65 -12.92 9.11
N ILE A 355 14.21 -12.97 7.85
CA ILE A 355 13.16 -12.08 7.32
C ILE A 355 11.88 -12.17 8.17
N MET A 356 11.40 -13.38 8.48
CA MET A 356 10.23 -13.57 9.34
C MET A 356 10.46 -13.07 10.77
N SER A 357 11.69 -13.22 11.28
CA SER A 357 12.06 -12.71 12.61
C SER A 357 12.05 -11.18 12.65
N ILE A 358 12.53 -10.52 11.59
CA ILE A 358 12.48 -9.05 11.45
C ILE A 358 11.03 -8.58 11.40
N ALA A 359 10.17 -9.24 10.62
CA ALA A 359 8.74 -8.90 10.53
C ALA A 359 8.04 -9.02 11.90
N THR A 360 8.33 -10.09 12.62
CA THR A 360 7.83 -10.32 13.98
C THR A 360 8.29 -9.22 14.94
N ALA A 361 9.59 -8.93 14.97
CA ALA A 361 10.15 -7.86 15.79
C ALA A 361 9.60 -6.48 15.42
N LEU A 362 9.33 -6.22 14.14
CA LEU A 362 8.70 -4.98 13.67
C LEU A 362 7.31 -4.79 14.26
N LEU A 363 6.47 -5.85 14.25
CA LEU A 363 5.16 -5.82 14.89
C LEU A 363 5.29 -5.59 16.41
N HIS A 364 6.18 -6.32 17.09
CA HIS A 364 6.37 -6.20 18.55
C HIS A 364 6.89 -4.82 18.98
N ASN A 365 7.91 -4.29 18.30
CA ASN A 365 8.60 -3.05 18.66
C ASN A 365 7.71 -1.79 18.49
N ASN A 366 6.57 -1.91 17.82
CA ASN A 366 5.58 -0.84 17.75
C ASN A 366 4.75 -0.74 19.06
N PHE A 367 4.78 -1.72 19.95
CA PHE A 367 4.02 -1.76 21.22
C PHE A 367 4.94 -1.87 22.47
N PRO A 368 5.80 -0.86 22.75
CA PRO A 368 6.82 -0.95 23.80
C PRO A 368 6.27 -1.03 25.23
N GLN A 369 5.03 -0.59 25.47
CA GLN A 369 4.41 -0.50 26.81
C GLN A 369 3.22 -1.45 27.00
N SER A 370 3.13 -2.53 26.21
CA SER A 370 1.94 -3.39 26.27
C SER A 370 1.94 -4.31 27.49
N VAL A 371 1.42 -3.81 28.62
CA VAL A 371 1.29 -4.56 29.89
C VAL A 371 0.40 -5.80 29.74
N HIS A 372 -0.60 -5.74 28.86
CA HIS A 372 -1.55 -6.83 28.61
C HIS A 372 -1.20 -7.70 27.38
N GLY A 373 0.03 -7.58 26.87
CA GLY A 373 0.45 -8.27 25.64
C GLY A 373 -0.04 -7.56 24.36
N LEU A 374 0.32 -8.07 23.19
CA LEU A 374 -0.03 -7.45 21.91
C LEU A 374 -1.55 -7.49 21.64
N PRO A 375 -2.10 -6.56 20.82
CA PRO A 375 -3.45 -6.71 20.30
C PRO A 375 -3.63 -8.09 19.63
N ALA A 376 -4.79 -8.72 19.82
CA ALA A 376 -5.01 -10.13 19.46
C ALA A 376 -4.62 -10.47 18.00
N LEU A 377 -5.01 -9.64 17.04
CA LEU A 377 -4.64 -9.84 15.64
C LEU A 377 -3.12 -9.73 15.42
N VAL A 378 -2.46 -8.77 16.06
CA VAL A 378 -1.00 -8.58 15.97
C VAL A 378 -0.27 -9.78 16.58
N ALA A 379 -0.74 -10.27 17.74
CA ALA A 379 -0.20 -11.47 18.38
C ALA A 379 -0.33 -12.71 17.48
N ASN A 380 -1.50 -12.90 16.85
CA ASN A 380 -1.74 -14.02 15.94
C ASN A 380 -0.84 -13.96 14.71
N LEU A 381 -0.70 -12.77 14.08
CA LEU A 381 0.18 -12.59 12.93
C LEU A 381 1.66 -12.83 13.30
N ALA A 382 2.11 -12.32 14.45
CA ALA A 382 3.45 -12.59 14.97
C ALA A 382 3.69 -14.10 15.22
N SER A 383 2.69 -14.83 15.73
CA SER A 383 2.76 -16.29 15.90
C SER A 383 2.90 -17.01 14.56
N LEU A 384 2.08 -16.64 13.56
CA LEU A 384 2.14 -17.22 12.22
C LEU A 384 3.52 -17.00 11.56
N LEU A 385 4.07 -15.78 11.67
CA LEU A 385 5.42 -15.48 11.15
C LEU A 385 6.49 -16.33 11.83
N ASN A 386 6.40 -16.54 13.15
CA ASN A 386 7.31 -17.42 13.89
C ASN A 386 7.19 -18.89 13.48
N GLU A 387 5.98 -19.38 13.20
CA GLU A 387 5.76 -20.75 12.71
C GLU A 387 6.39 -20.94 11.33
N LEU A 388 6.17 -20.01 10.40
CA LEU A 388 6.78 -20.03 9.07
C LEU A 388 8.31 -19.92 9.13
N SER A 389 8.85 -19.13 10.06
CA SER A 389 10.29 -19.04 10.32
C SER A 389 10.91 -20.39 10.67
N ARG A 390 10.18 -21.24 11.40
CA ARG A 390 10.64 -22.60 11.77
C ARG A 390 10.59 -23.57 10.60
N LEU A 391 9.63 -23.42 9.68
CA LEU A 391 9.57 -24.26 8.47
C LEU A 391 10.78 -24.03 7.57
N SER A 392 11.26 -22.79 7.46
CA SER A 392 12.48 -22.43 6.74
C SER A 392 13.80 -22.97 7.34
N SER A 393 13.74 -23.76 8.41
CA SER A 393 14.92 -24.39 9.03
C SER A 393 14.95 -25.91 8.88
N ARG A 394 13.95 -26.50 8.23
CA ARG A 394 13.83 -27.95 7.98
C ARG A 394 14.15 -28.35 6.53
N GLU A 395 14.54 -27.39 5.71
CA GLU A 395 15.13 -27.55 4.38
C GLU A 395 16.59 -27.09 4.44
#